data_AF-A0A2P5HYA1-F1
#
_entry.id   AF-A0A2P5HYA1-F1
#
_cell.length_a   1.000
_cell.length_b   1.000
_cell.length_c   1.000
_cell.angle_alpha   90.00
_cell.angle_beta   90.00
_cell.angle_gamma   90.00
#
_symmetry.space_group_name_H-M   'P 1'
#
loop_
_entity.id
_entity.type
_entity.pdbx_description
1 polymer ?
#
loop_
_entity_poly.entity_id
_entity_poly.type
_entity_poly.pdbx_seq_one_letter_code
_entity_poly.pdbx_strand_id
1 'polypeptide(L)'
;MGVPKQDHIIIVGAGAFGLSTALHLSQNGYSNITVFEQDNEIPSRYSAANDLNKIMRVEYEDPWYTNLTIEASEAWKTPLFSPFFHRVGFLHCVSGKAEQKAVDTLNRFRGAAENHPGLRRFVVPLDSKDDIQDATWQLQGPLPGWKGYLNRFDGYTHAADALRAVHRAAKTRGVRFVLDRTTGAVEEIVYDMGGSSSSSSSSSSSNSGKRAKGVRTKDGRFHPASLVIVAAGAVASRLVAGAGQFVHAKSWSVAHIQLTPEESSSLRGIPVVYARDLGFFFEPDPVTHLLKLCPMGAGFVNTDGATGLSLPPAQHADSTGFLPADDEAKLRELLRQTIPALAGRPFVQKSLCWFADTADSDFVVDYVPGSSSSVVLLSGDSGHGFKMFPIVGRWVTELLASPSGQTNSRWRWKAQPPKTEADWGSAVSWRVGTTTEFADIRRAGPAGRESKL
;
A
#
# COMPACT_ATOMS: atom_id res chain seq x y z
N MET A 1 -21.68 -16.46 15.19
CA MET A 1 -22.02 -17.45 14.15
C MET A 1 -21.31 -17.05 12.87
N GLY A 2 -20.58 -17.97 12.24
CA GLY A 2 -19.85 -17.68 10.99
C GLY A 2 -20.80 -17.44 9.82
N VAL A 3 -20.33 -16.73 8.79
CA VAL A 3 -21.08 -16.49 7.55
C VAL A 3 -21.17 -17.80 6.75
N PRO A 4 -22.38 -18.31 6.43
CA PRO A 4 -22.55 -19.50 5.62
C PRO A 4 -21.84 -19.37 4.26
N LYS A 5 -21.35 -20.48 3.71
CA LYS A 5 -20.52 -20.47 2.48
C LYS A 5 -21.31 -20.06 1.22
N GLN A 6 -22.62 -20.26 1.24
CA GLN A 6 -23.57 -19.92 0.18
C GLN A 6 -24.12 -18.49 0.27
N ASP A 7 -23.95 -17.84 1.43
CA ASP A 7 -24.45 -16.49 1.65
C ASP A 7 -23.69 -15.49 0.77
N HIS A 8 -24.40 -14.45 0.34
CA HIS A 8 -23.80 -13.45 -0.53
C HIS A 8 -22.81 -12.56 0.25
N ILE A 9 -21.57 -12.50 -0.23
CA ILE A 9 -20.51 -11.62 0.26
C ILE A 9 -20.24 -10.55 -0.78
N ILE A 10 -20.28 -9.29 -0.35
CA ILE A 10 -19.83 -8.14 -1.13
C ILE A 10 -18.44 -7.72 -0.66
N ILE A 11 -17.52 -7.54 -1.60
CA ILE A 11 -16.21 -6.93 -1.36
C ILE A 11 -16.19 -5.57 -2.06
N VAL A 12 -15.90 -4.51 -1.32
CA VAL A 12 -15.79 -3.15 -1.84
C VAL A 12 -14.33 -2.79 -2.03
N GLY A 13 -13.93 -2.60 -3.29
CA GLY A 13 -12.55 -2.35 -3.73
C GLY A 13 -11.90 -3.61 -4.32
N ALA A 14 -11.40 -3.49 -5.55
CA ALA A 14 -10.69 -4.54 -6.28
C ALA A 14 -9.18 -4.23 -6.42
N GLY A 15 -8.61 -3.61 -5.39
CA GLY A 15 -7.15 -3.49 -5.22
C GLY A 15 -6.53 -4.78 -4.68
N ALA A 16 -5.27 -4.70 -4.23
CA ALA A 16 -4.53 -5.87 -3.72
C ALA A 16 -5.28 -6.64 -2.62
N PHE A 17 -5.74 -5.93 -1.59
CA PHE A 17 -6.42 -6.56 -0.46
C PHE A 17 -7.75 -7.21 -0.89
N GLY A 18 -8.58 -6.49 -1.66
CA GLY A 18 -9.86 -7.02 -2.14
C GLY A 18 -9.75 -8.21 -3.09
N LEU A 19 -8.81 -8.16 -4.05
CA LEU A 19 -8.58 -9.27 -4.99
C LEU A 19 -8.06 -10.52 -4.27
N SER A 20 -7.13 -10.35 -3.34
CA SER A 20 -6.60 -11.46 -2.54
C SER A 20 -7.71 -12.09 -1.68
N THR A 21 -8.53 -11.27 -1.02
CA THR A 21 -9.70 -11.74 -0.27
C THR A 21 -10.68 -12.51 -1.14
N ALA A 22 -11.03 -11.99 -2.31
CA ALA A 22 -11.94 -12.67 -3.24
C ALA A 22 -11.41 -14.06 -3.65
N LEU A 23 -10.11 -14.15 -3.99
CA LEU A 23 -9.47 -15.40 -4.34
C LEU A 23 -9.52 -16.39 -3.17
N HIS A 24 -9.10 -15.97 -1.97
CA HIS A 24 -9.04 -16.86 -0.80
C HIS A 24 -10.41 -17.33 -0.34
N LEU A 25 -11.43 -16.46 -0.37
CA LEU A 25 -12.81 -16.85 -0.07
C LEU A 25 -13.28 -17.93 -1.07
N SER A 26 -13.06 -17.72 -2.37
CA SER A 26 -13.44 -18.71 -3.39
C SER A 26 -12.66 -20.03 -3.26
N GLN A 27 -11.43 -19.99 -2.73
CA GLN A 27 -10.63 -21.19 -2.41
C GLN A 27 -11.14 -21.92 -1.18
N ASN A 28 -11.79 -21.21 -0.26
CA ASN A 28 -12.35 -21.73 0.99
C ASN A 28 -13.86 -22.01 0.92
N GLY A 29 -14.36 -22.31 -0.28
CA GLY A 29 -15.72 -22.81 -0.52
C GLY A 29 -16.82 -21.75 -0.54
N TYR A 30 -16.51 -20.47 -0.38
CA TYR A 30 -17.51 -19.41 -0.56
C TYR A 30 -17.88 -19.28 -2.03
N SER A 31 -19.16 -19.47 -2.36
CA SER A 31 -19.62 -19.61 -3.75
C SER A 31 -20.35 -18.38 -4.30
N ASN A 32 -20.67 -17.42 -3.43
CA ASN A 32 -21.51 -16.27 -3.76
C ASN A 32 -20.79 -14.96 -3.42
N ILE A 33 -19.82 -14.57 -4.25
CA ILE A 33 -18.96 -13.40 -4.01
C ILE A 33 -19.12 -12.40 -5.15
N THR A 34 -19.37 -11.13 -4.82
CA THR A 34 -19.34 -10.02 -5.79
C THR A 34 -18.37 -8.94 -5.32
N VAL A 35 -17.42 -8.56 -6.18
CA VAL A 35 -16.48 -7.46 -5.96
C VAL A 35 -16.97 -6.22 -6.71
N PHE A 36 -17.06 -5.10 -6.02
CA PHE A 36 -17.43 -3.80 -6.58
C PHE A 36 -16.19 -2.90 -6.65
N GLU A 37 -15.92 -2.33 -7.82
CA GLU A 37 -14.82 -1.40 -8.06
C GLU A 37 -15.29 -0.20 -8.88
N GLN A 38 -14.86 0.99 -8.47
CA GLN A 38 -15.27 2.25 -9.11
C GLN A 38 -14.54 2.53 -10.43
N ASP A 39 -13.49 1.78 -10.76
CA ASP A 39 -12.86 1.84 -12.07
C ASP A 39 -13.48 0.84 -13.04
N ASN A 40 -13.30 1.08 -14.33
CA ASN A 40 -13.83 0.23 -15.40
C ASN A 40 -12.93 -0.97 -15.75
N GLU A 41 -11.77 -1.09 -15.11
CA GLU A 41 -10.79 -2.14 -15.37
C GLU A 41 -10.04 -2.57 -14.11
N ILE A 42 -9.44 -3.76 -14.18
CA ILE A 42 -8.50 -4.26 -13.19
C ILE A 42 -7.13 -4.41 -13.85
N PRO A 43 -6.06 -3.81 -13.31
CA PRO A 43 -6.00 -3.11 -12.02
C PRO A 43 -6.62 -1.70 -12.06
N SER A 44 -7.33 -1.33 -10.99
CA SER A 44 -7.94 0.00 -10.83
C SER A 44 -6.86 1.09 -10.78
N ARG A 45 -7.04 2.20 -11.48
CA ARG A 45 -6.17 3.39 -11.44
C ARG A 45 -6.07 4.00 -10.04
N TYR A 46 -7.07 3.75 -9.19
CA TYR A 46 -7.08 4.24 -7.81
C TYR A 46 -6.33 3.32 -6.84
N SER A 47 -5.92 2.13 -7.28
CA SER A 47 -5.21 1.21 -6.42
C SER A 47 -3.74 1.63 -6.27
N ALA A 48 -3.27 1.78 -5.04
CA ALA A 48 -1.84 1.94 -4.73
C ALA A 48 -0.96 0.84 -5.32
N ALA A 49 -1.55 -0.33 -5.61
CA ALA A 49 -0.90 -1.50 -6.15
C ALA A 49 -0.90 -1.56 -7.69
N ASN A 50 -1.63 -0.66 -8.37
CA ASN A 50 -1.56 -0.52 -9.82
C ASN A 50 -0.26 0.20 -10.18
N ASP A 51 0.79 -0.58 -10.31
CA ASP A 51 2.16 -0.11 -10.40
C ASP A 51 2.99 -1.11 -11.20
N LEU A 52 4.07 -0.65 -11.85
CA LEU A 52 5.00 -1.55 -12.54
C LEU A 52 5.61 -2.53 -11.54
N ASN A 53 6.13 -2.00 -10.43
CA ASN A 53 6.84 -2.80 -9.45
C ASN A 53 6.69 -2.30 -8.01
N LYS A 54 6.76 -3.22 -7.05
CA LYS A 54 6.75 -2.96 -5.61
C LYS A 54 7.84 -3.77 -4.92
N ILE A 55 8.47 -3.17 -3.91
CA ILE A 55 9.56 -3.79 -3.14
C ILE A 55 9.03 -5.03 -2.39
N MET A 56 9.74 -6.15 -2.56
CA MET A 56 9.57 -7.37 -1.78
C MET A 56 10.82 -7.56 -0.92
N ARG A 57 10.79 -6.95 0.27
CA ARG A 57 11.82 -7.06 1.31
C ARG A 57 11.25 -7.60 2.61
N VAL A 58 12.03 -8.40 3.33
CA VAL A 58 11.57 -9.07 4.54
C VAL A 58 12.09 -8.49 5.85
N GLU A 59 13.14 -7.68 5.85
CA GLU A 59 13.67 -7.15 7.10
C GLU A 59 12.81 -6.01 7.68
N TYR A 60 12.41 -6.17 8.94
CA TYR A 60 11.73 -5.18 9.76
C TYR A 60 12.44 -4.99 11.10
N GLU A 61 12.31 -3.81 11.70
CA GLU A 61 12.75 -3.58 13.09
C GLU A 61 11.98 -4.49 14.07
N ASP A 62 10.73 -4.84 13.72
CA ASP A 62 9.89 -5.78 14.44
C ASP A 62 10.07 -7.21 13.90
N PRO A 63 10.55 -8.18 14.72
CA PRO A 63 10.70 -9.58 14.32
C PRO A 63 9.38 -10.22 13.88
N TRP A 64 8.24 -9.77 14.40
CA TRP A 64 6.93 -10.29 14.02
C TRP A 64 6.63 -10.00 12.54
N TYR A 65 6.88 -8.76 12.08
CA TYR A 65 6.75 -8.41 10.67
C TYR A 65 7.79 -9.09 9.79
N THR A 66 9.01 -9.29 10.30
CA THR A 66 10.04 -10.04 9.58
C THR A 66 9.55 -11.46 9.26
N ASN A 67 8.99 -12.15 10.25
CA ASN A 67 8.43 -13.50 10.04
C ASN A 67 7.23 -13.51 9.09
N LEU A 68 6.31 -12.54 9.24
CA LEU A 68 5.14 -12.42 8.35
C LEU A 68 5.56 -12.19 6.89
N THR A 69 6.60 -11.41 6.65
CA THR A 69 7.08 -11.13 5.29
C THR A 69 7.92 -12.25 4.69
N ILE A 70 8.63 -13.04 5.52
CA ILE A 70 9.21 -14.31 5.08
C ILE A 70 8.10 -15.24 4.60
N GLU A 71 7.00 -15.35 5.35
CA GLU A 71 5.84 -16.15 4.93
C GLU A 71 5.25 -15.66 3.60
N ALA A 72 5.07 -14.34 3.46
CA ALA A 72 4.63 -13.74 2.20
C ALA A 72 5.60 -14.04 1.06
N SER A 73 6.92 -14.01 1.30
CA SER A 73 7.96 -14.35 0.32
C SER A 73 7.86 -15.78 -0.17
N GLU A 74 7.56 -16.73 0.71
CA GLU A 74 7.31 -18.12 0.30
C GLU A 74 6.02 -18.21 -0.54
N ALA A 75 4.97 -17.49 -0.18
CA ALA A 75 3.73 -17.46 -0.96
C ALA A 75 3.91 -16.85 -2.36
N TRP A 76 4.80 -15.86 -2.52
CA TRP A 76 5.19 -15.31 -3.82
C TRP A 76 5.88 -16.32 -4.74
N LYS A 77 6.44 -17.42 -4.21
CA LYS A 77 7.08 -18.47 -5.01
C LYS A 77 6.11 -19.53 -5.53
N THR A 78 4.82 -19.43 -5.21
CA THR A 78 3.81 -20.38 -5.69
C THR A 78 3.48 -20.14 -7.18
N PRO A 79 2.89 -21.11 -7.92
CA PRO A 79 2.70 -21.00 -9.37
C PRO A 79 1.91 -19.77 -9.85
N LEU A 80 0.94 -19.28 -9.07
CA LEU A 80 0.15 -18.10 -9.44
C LEU A 80 0.95 -16.80 -9.34
N PHE A 81 1.90 -16.73 -8.41
CA PHE A 81 2.59 -15.49 -8.04
C PHE A 81 4.05 -15.43 -8.51
N SER A 82 4.71 -16.59 -8.64
CA SER A 82 6.13 -16.69 -9.03
C SER A 82 6.51 -16.02 -10.34
N PRO A 83 5.64 -15.94 -11.39
CA PRO A 83 5.98 -15.19 -12.60
C PRO A 83 6.22 -13.70 -12.37
N PHE A 84 5.76 -13.17 -11.23
CA PHE A 84 5.81 -11.76 -10.90
C PHE A 84 6.81 -11.44 -9.79
N PHE A 85 7.55 -12.42 -9.24
CA PHE A 85 8.50 -12.19 -8.15
C PHE A 85 9.95 -12.31 -8.65
N HIS A 86 10.69 -11.21 -8.54
CA HIS A 86 12.07 -11.09 -9.00
C HIS A 86 13.02 -10.93 -7.81
N ARG A 87 13.78 -11.97 -7.50
CA ARG A 87 14.74 -11.99 -6.37
C ARG A 87 16.12 -11.49 -6.78
N VAL A 88 16.18 -10.22 -7.18
CA VAL A 88 17.41 -9.55 -7.63
C VAL A 88 18.24 -8.95 -6.48
N GLY A 89 17.76 -9.07 -5.24
CA GLY A 89 18.37 -8.46 -4.06
C GLY A 89 17.83 -7.05 -3.76
N PHE A 90 18.14 -6.58 -2.56
CA PHE A 90 17.78 -5.26 -2.06
C PHE A 90 19.03 -4.56 -1.52
N LEU A 91 19.51 -3.56 -2.27
CA LEU A 91 20.64 -2.72 -1.91
C LEU A 91 20.13 -1.57 -1.02
N HIS A 92 20.26 -1.72 0.29
CA HIS A 92 19.75 -0.78 1.28
C HIS A 92 20.89 0.07 1.82
N CYS A 93 20.89 1.35 1.47
CA CYS A 93 21.96 2.28 1.73
C CYS A 93 21.46 3.61 2.32
N VAL A 94 22.44 4.41 2.72
CA VAL A 94 22.34 5.85 2.96
C VAL A 94 23.45 6.55 2.18
N SER A 95 23.24 7.79 1.76
CA SER A 95 24.33 8.61 1.21
C SER A 95 25.22 9.19 2.32
N GLY A 96 26.39 9.75 1.95
CA GLY A 96 27.27 10.42 2.89
C GLY A 96 26.69 11.70 3.51
N LYS A 97 25.54 12.20 3.02
CA LYS A 97 24.82 13.36 3.58
C LYS A 97 23.57 12.96 4.36
N ALA A 98 23.34 11.67 4.55
CA ALA A 98 22.15 11.19 5.25
C ALA A 98 22.10 11.72 6.69
N GLU A 99 20.92 12.13 7.11
CA GLU A 99 20.66 12.50 8.51
C GLU A 99 20.85 11.30 9.45
N GLN A 100 21.16 11.57 10.72
CA GLN A 100 21.44 10.52 11.69
C GLN A 100 20.27 9.53 11.85
N LYS A 101 19.02 10.01 11.79
CA LYS A 101 17.83 9.14 11.80
C LYS A 101 17.82 8.14 10.63
N ALA A 102 18.24 8.56 9.44
CA ALA A 102 18.41 7.67 8.29
C ALA A 102 19.60 6.72 8.46
N VAL A 103 20.65 7.08 9.18
CA VAL A 103 21.73 6.13 9.50
C VAL A 103 21.25 5.10 10.54
N ASP A 104 20.64 5.56 11.63
CA ASP A 104 20.21 4.72 12.75
C ASP A 104 19.16 3.70 12.33
N THR A 105 18.16 4.15 11.57
CA THR A 105 17.13 3.22 11.09
C THR A 105 17.75 2.18 10.13
N LEU A 106 18.83 2.49 9.37
CA LEU A 106 19.52 1.51 8.50
C LEU A 106 20.19 0.44 9.32
N ASN A 107 20.89 0.86 10.38
CA ASN A 107 21.56 -0.03 11.29
C ASN A 107 20.56 -0.95 12.01
N ARG A 108 19.36 -0.47 12.37
CA ARG A 108 18.32 -1.32 12.96
C ARG A 108 17.79 -2.38 11.99
N PHE A 109 17.50 -2.01 10.74
CA PHE A 109 17.11 -3.00 9.72
C PHE A 109 18.24 -4.01 9.42
N ARG A 110 19.48 -3.54 9.30
CA ARG A 110 20.67 -4.39 9.11
C ARG A 110 20.82 -5.37 10.26
N GLY A 111 20.78 -4.88 11.50
CA GLY A 111 20.88 -5.70 12.71
C GLY A 111 19.76 -6.73 12.79
N ALA A 112 18.52 -6.39 12.41
CA ALA A 112 17.42 -7.35 12.36
C ALA A 112 17.70 -8.49 11.36
N ALA A 113 18.24 -8.18 10.17
CA ALA A 113 18.58 -9.18 9.16
C ALA A 113 19.78 -10.05 9.56
N GLU A 114 20.85 -9.45 10.12
CA GLU A 114 22.06 -10.14 10.59
C GLU A 114 21.78 -11.05 11.79
N ASN A 115 20.87 -10.66 12.69
CA ASN A 115 20.49 -11.45 13.86
C ASN A 115 19.49 -12.56 13.53
N HIS A 116 18.80 -12.51 12.38
CA HIS A 116 17.82 -13.52 12.01
C HIS A 116 18.48 -14.78 11.40
N PRO A 117 18.30 -16.00 11.98
CA PRO A 117 19.00 -17.21 11.54
C PRO A 117 18.76 -17.56 10.07
N GLY A 118 17.56 -17.26 9.55
CA GLY A 118 17.20 -17.51 8.16
C GLY A 118 17.77 -16.50 7.16
N LEU A 119 18.09 -15.28 7.59
CA LEU A 119 18.42 -14.15 6.71
C LEU A 119 19.91 -13.82 6.70
N ARG A 120 20.63 -13.99 7.81
CA ARG A 120 22.03 -13.56 7.97
C ARG A 120 22.97 -13.92 6.82
N ARG A 121 22.78 -15.10 6.22
CA ARG A 121 23.60 -15.62 5.11
C ARG A 121 23.40 -14.88 3.78
N PHE A 122 22.35 -14.08 3.66
CA PHE A 122 22.02 -13.29 2.48
C PHE A 122 22.47 -11.83 2.60
N VAL A 123 22.88 -11.40 3.81
CA VAL A 123 23.28 -10.03 4.09
C VAL A 123 24.76 -9.86 3.79
N VAL A 124 25.08 -8.90 2.93
CA VAL A 124 26.44 -8.53 2.56
C VAL A 124 26.68 -7.08 2.98
N PRO A 125 27.55 -6.80 3.96
CA PRO A 125 27.93 -5.44 4.34
C PRO A 125 28.57 -4.69 3.17
N LEU A 126 28.29 -3.39 3.06
CA LEU A 126 28.85 -2.50 2.04
C LEU A 126 29.32 -1.22 2.73
N ASP A 127 30.61 -1.10 2.98
CA ASP A 127 31.18 -0.02 3.79
C ASP A 127 31.88 1.05 2.93
N SER A 128 31.99 0.81 1.62
CA SER A 128 32.64 1.69 0.65
C SER A 128 31.92 1.73 -0.71
N LYS A 129 32.33 2.68 -1.55
CA LYS A 129 31.92 2.74 -2.96
C LYS A 129 32.30 1.45 -3.69
N ASP A 130 33.52 0.95 -3.48
CA ASP A 130 34.04 -0.21 -4.18
C ASP A 130 33.21 -1.46 -3.86
N ASP A 131 32.79 -1.64 -2.59
CA ASP A 131 31.89 -2.74 -2.21
C ASP A 131 30.56 -2.68 -2.98
N ILE A 132 29.99 -1.47 -3.13
CA ILE A 132 28.73 -1.26 -3.86
C ILE A 132 28.92 -1.56 -5.35
N GLN A 133 30.04 -1.13 -5.94
CA GLN A 133 30.34 -1.38 -7.35
C GLN A 133 30.63 -2.86 -7.62
N ASP A 134 31.30 -3.56 -6.70
CA ASP A 134 31.51 -5.01 -6.80
C ASP A 134 30.19 -5.78 -6.69
N ALA A 135 29.28 -5.32 -5.83
CA ALA A 135 27.95 -5.90 -5.69
C ALA A 135 26.99 -5.54 -6.83
N THR A 136 27.18 -4.40 -7.47
CA THR A 136 26.33 -3.88 -8.56
C THR A 136 27.14 -2.99 -9.50
N TRP A 137 27.88 -3.63 -10.39
CA TRP A 137 28.80 -2.97 -11.32
C TRP A 137 28.10 -1.97 -12.24
N GLN A 138 26.79 -2.09 -12.45
CA GLN A 138 26.01 -1.15 -13.25
C GLN A 138 25.94 0.27 -12.63
N LEU A 139 26.17 0.41 -11.31
CA LEU A 139 26.15 1.70 -10.63
C LEU A 139 27.49 2.41 -10.79
N GLN A 140 27.60 3.19 -11.87
CA GLN A 140 28.82 3.88 -12.30
C GLN A 140 28.94 5.32 -11.76
N GLY A 141 28.09 5.71 -10.82
CA GLY A 141 28.09 7.02 -10.20
C GLY A 141 29.17 7.23 -9.12
N PRO A 142 29.31 8.46 -8.61
CA PRO A 142 30.30 8.81 -7.60
C PRO A 142 30.03 8.23 -6.20
N LEU A 143 28.76 7.87 -5.88
CA LEU A 143 28.35 7.26 -4.60
C LEU A 143 29.01 7.89 -3.35
N PRO A 144 28.95 9.23 -3.17
CA PRO A 144 29.76 9.93 -2.16
C PRO A 144 29.39 9.52 -0.74
N GLY A 145 30.29 8.80 -0.07
CA GLY A 145 30.10 8.34 1.32
C GLY A 145 28.95 7.35 1.48
N TRP A 146 28.53 6.67 0.41
CA TRP A 146 27.49 5.65 0.51
C TRP A 146 27.96 4.45 1.32
N LYS A 147 27.05 3.93 2.14
CA LYS A 147 27.24 2.70 2.92
C LYS A 147 25.90 2.03 3.21
N GLY A 148 25.95 0.74 3.51
CA GLY A 148 24.78 -0.04 3.88
C GLY A 148 25.01 -1.54 3.77
N TYR A 149 24.08 -2.23 3.13
CA TYR A 149 24.17 -3.67 2.89
C TYR A 149 23.32 -4.08 1.68
N LEU A 150 23.70 -5.20 1.06
CA LEU A 150 22.88 -5.92 0.10
C LEU A 150 22.23 -7.11 0.80
N ASN A 151 20.90 -7.19 0.77
CA ASN A 151 20.18 -8.41 1.14
C ASN A 151 19.79 -9.20 -0.12
N ARG A 152 20.47 -10.32 -0.37
CA ARG A 152 20.22 -11.20 -1.53
C ARG A 152 18.93 -12.03 -1.39
N PHE A 153 18.27 -12.00 -0.23
CA PHE A 153 17.00 -12.70 -0.05
C PHE A 153 15.86 -12.05 -0.83
N ASP A 154 15.94 -10.74 -0.98
CA ASP A 154 14.85 -9.84 -1.37
C ASP A 154 14.83 -9.53 -2.88
N GLY A 155 13.92 -8.64 -3.26
CA GLY A 155 13.87 -8.02 -4.57
C GLY A 155 12.59 -7.22 -4.76
N TYR A 156 11.86 -7.49 -5.84
CA TYR A 156 10.62 -6.79 -6.14
C TYR A 156 9.61 -7.69 -6.84
N THR A 157 8.40 -7.15 -7.00
CA THR A 157 7.30 -7.84 -7.66
C THR A 157 6.68 -6.99 -8.76
N HIS A 158 6.24 -7.58 -9.87
CA HIS A 158 5.43 -6.92 -10.90
C HIS A 158 3.99 -6.77 -10.43
N ALA A 159 3.65 -5.60 -9.90
CA ALA A 159 2.47 -5.44 -9.06
C ALA A 159 1.16 -5.48 -9.86
N ALA A 160 1.05 -4.66 -10.91
CA ALA A 160 -0.11 -4.63 -11.80
C ALA A 160 -0.38 -6.00 -12.45
N ASP A 161 0.66 -6.74 -12.86
CA ASP A 161 0.51 -8.05 -13.48
C ASP A 161 0.04 -9.11 -12.50
N ALA A 162 0.54 -9.09 -11.26
CA ALA A 162 0.05 -9.95 -10.20
C ALA A 162 -1.44 -9.68 -9.91
N LEU A 163 -1.88 -8.40 -9.87
CA LEU A 163 -3.30 -8.05 -9.72
C LEU A 163 -4.14 -8.65 -10.85
N ARG A 164 -3.70 -8.51 -12.12
CA ARG A 164 -4.39 -9.10 -13.27
C ARG A 164 -4.49 -10.61 -13.18
N ALA A 165 -3.43 -11.29 -12.75
CA ALA A 165 -3.40 -12.74 -12.59
C ALA A 165 -4.38 -13.22 -11.52
N VAL A 166 -4.39 -12.58 -10.35
CA VAL A 166 -5.33 -12.90 -9.27
C VAL A 166 -6.77 -12.60 -9.65
N HIS A 167 -7.03 -11.49 -10.36
CA HIS A 167 -8.36 -11.18 -10.89
C HIS A 167 -8.86 -12.27 -11.83
N ARG A 168 -8.03 -12.71 -12.80
CA ARG A 168 -8.39 -13.83 -13.69
C ARG A 168 -8.63 -15.13 -12.89
N ALA A 169 -7.75 -15.45 -11.94
CA ALA A 169 -7.88 -16.65 -11.12
C ALA A 169 -9.18 -16.64 -10.29
N ALA A 170 -9.52 -15.51 -9.66
CA ALA A 170 -10.77 -15.34 -8.92
C ALA A 170 -12.00 -15.48 -9.83
N LYS A 171 -11.96 -14.87 -11.03
CA LYS A 171 -13.05 -14.96 -12.02
C LYS A 171 -13.28 -16.39 -12.50
N THR A 172 -12.21 -17.16 -12.77
CA THR A 172 -12.30 -18.59 -13.12
C THR A 172 -12.96 -19.43 -12.03
N ARG A 173 -12.91 -18.96 -10.76
CA ARG A 173 -13.56 -19.60 -9.61
C ARG A 173 -14.99 -19.10 -9.34
N GLY A 174 -15.57 -18.31 -10.25
CA GLY A 174 -16.95 -17.85 -10.16
C GLY A 174 -17.16 -16.55 -9.38
N VAL A 175 -16.10 -15.86 -8.97
CA VAL A 175 -16.22 -14.51 -8.38
C VAL A 175 -16.75 -13.55 -9.43
N ARG A 176 -17.79 -12.78 -9.08
CA ARG A 176 -18.37 -11.75 -9.94
C ARG A 176 -17.71 -10.41 -9.68
N PHE A 177 -17.55 -9.61 -10.72
CA PHE A 177 -16.95 -8.27 -10.66
C PHE A 177 -17.91 -7.27 -11.30
N VAL A 178 -18.18 -6.18 -10.59
CA VAL A 178 -18.94 -5.01 -11.08
C VAL A 178 -17.96 -3.84 -11.16
N LEU A 179 -17.51 -3.55 -12.38
CA LEU A 179 -16.45 -2.58 -12.69
C LEU A 179 -17.05 -1.40 -13.45
N ASP A 180 -17.39 -0.32 -12.76
CA ASP A 180 -17.95 0.89 -13.38
C ASP A 180 -17.90 2.09 -12.43
N ARG A 181 -17.78 3.29 -12.98
CA ARG A 181 -17.72 4.55 -12.22
C ARG A 181 -18.99 4.89 -11.45
N THR A 182 -20.11 4.26 -11.80
CA THR A 182 -21.39 4.42 -11.12
C THR A 182 -21.89 3.10 -10.55
N THR A 183 -22.02 2.04 -11.36
CA THR A 183 -22.58 0.76 -10.92
C THR A 183 -21.60 -0.07 -10.09
N GLY A 184 -20.30 0.15 -10.23
CA GLY A 184 -19.25 -0.48 -9.41
C GLY A 184 -18.78 0.39 -8.25
N ALA A 185 -19.12 1.69 -8.27
CA ALA A 185 -18.77 2.64 -7.23
C ALA A 185 -19.77 2.56 -6.07
N VAL A 186 -19.39 1.91 -4.98
CA VAL A 186 -20.18 1.89 -3.75
C VAL A 186 -20.18 3.28 -3.09
N GLU A 187 -21.37 3.77 -2.77
CA GLU A 187 -21.62 5.04 -2.10
C GLU A 187 -21.81 4.87 -0.59
N GLU A 188 -22.58 3.86 -0.16
CA GLU A 188 -22.87 3.62 1.25
C GLU A 188 -23.04 2.13 1.57
N ILE A 189 -22.83 1.78 2.84
CA ILE A 189 -23.25 0.52 3.43
C ILE A 189 -24.65 0.73 4.03
N VAL A 190 -25.60 -0.12 3.66
CA VAL A 190 -26.99 0.00 4.10
C VAL A 190 -27.20 -0.89 5.32
N TYR A 191 -27.76 -0.34 6.40
CA TYR A 191 -28.03 -1.05 7.66
C TYR A 191 -29.53 -1.21 7.91
N ASP A 192 -29.93 -2.21 8.70
CA ASP A 192 -31.28 -2.32 9.22
C ASP A 192 -31.62 -1.07 10.07
N MET A 193 -32.73 -0.41 9.73
CA MET A 193 -33.32 0.61 10.59
C MET A 193 -33.91 -0.12 11.79
N GLY A 194 -33.24 -0.05 12.95
CA GLY A 194 -33.87 -0.42 14.21
C GLY A 194 -35.17 0.36 14.34
N GLY A 195 -36.30 -0.34 14.47
CA GLY A 195 -37.64 0.26 14.43
C GLY A 195 -37.74 1.46 15.34
N SER A 196 -37.69 2.66 14.76
CA SER A 196 -38.06 3.90 15.44
C SER A 196 -39.55 4.10 15.20
N SER A 197 -40.37 3.34 15.92
CA SER A 197 -41.73 3.75 16.25
C SER A 197 -41.68 4.38 17.63
N SER A 198 -42.03 5.66 17.67
CA SER A 198 -42.36 6.47 18.84
C SER A 198 -42.94 5.70 20.04
N SER A 199 -42.25 5.72 21.18
CA SER A 199 -42.80 6.08 22.51
C SER A 199 -41.83 5.73 23.65
N SER A 200 -41.51 6.75 24.46
CA SER A 200 -41.23 6.73 25.90
C SER A 200 -40.23 5.71 26.50
N SER A 201 -39.10 6.26 26.95
CA SER A 201 -38.42 5.99 28.23
C SER A 201 -38.31 4.54 28.73
N SER A 202 -37.14 3.94 28.56
CA SER A 202 -36.46 3.21 29.66
C SER A 202 -34.98 3.01 29.33
N SER A 203 -34.12 3.39 30.28
CA SER A 203 -32.67 3.16 30.22
C SER A 203 -32.40 1.67 30.44
N SER A 204 -32.16 0.94 29.35
CA SER A 204 -31.35 -0.27 29.38
C SER A 204 -30.47 -0.30 28.13
N SER A 205 -29.16 -0.16 28.34
CA SER A 205 -28.12 -0.23 27.31
C SER A 205 -28.00 -1.68 26.81
N SER A 206 -28.95 -2.12 25.99
CA SER A 206 -28.71 -3.22 25.07
C SER A 206 -28.13 -2.63 23.78
N ASN A 207 -26.81 -2.80 23.59
CA ASN A 207 -26.13 -2.48 22.35
C ASN A 207 -26.60 -3.47 21.25
N SER A 208 -27.83 -3.31 20.77
CA SER A 208 -28.30 -4.01 19.57
C SER A 208 -27.58 -3.39 18.36
N GLY A 209 -26.45 -3.98 18.00
CA GLY A 209 -25.66 -3.54 16.84
C GLY A 209 -26.51 -3.54 15.57
N LYS A 210 -26.32 -2.53 14.72
CA LYS A 210 -27.01 -2.44 13.43
C LYS A 210 -26.40 -3.42 12.45
N ARG A 211 -27.19 -4.37 11.94
CA ARG A 211 -26.74 -5.32 10.92
C ARG A 211 -26.76 -4.65 9.54
N ALA A 212 -25.67 -4.75 8.79
CA ALA A 212 -25.63 -4.37 7.38
C ALA A 212 -26.43 -5.36 6.53
N LYS A 213 -27.17 -4.83 5.56
CA LYS A 213 -27.98 -5.61 4.60
C LYS A 213 -27.33 -5.71 3.23
N GLY A 214 -26.25 -4.97 2.98
CA GLY A 214 -25.67 -4.81 1.66
C GLY A 214 -25.10 -3.41 1.44
N VAL A 215 -24.98 -3.02 0.17
CA VAL A 215 -24.42 -1.73 -0.24
C VAL A 215 -25.34 -1.03 -1.25
N ARG A 216 -25.21 0.29 -1.34
CA ARG A 216 -25.78 1.08 -2.43
C ARG A 216 -24.66 1.64 -3.29
N THR A 217 -24.82 1.55 -4.61
CA THR A 217 -23.89 2.09 -5.60
C THR A 217 -24.32 3.49 -6.05
N LYS A 218 -23.41 4.26 -6.66
CA LYS A 218 -23.66 5.66 -7.08
C LYS A 218 -24.76 5.81 -8.14
N ASP A 219 -25.16 4.73 -8.80
CA ASP A 219 -26.35 4.69 -9.67
C ASP A 219 -27.68 4.53 -8.88
N GLY A 220 -27.61 4.54 -7.54
CA GLY A 220 -28.74 4.44 -6.62
C GLY A 220 -29.19 3.00 -6.33
N ARG A 221 -28.63 1.99 -7.01
CA ARG A 221 -29.07 0.59 -6.86
C ARG A 221 -28.61 -0.01 -5.54
N PHE A 222 -29.49 -0.80 -4.94
CA PHE A 222 -29.20 -1.56 -3.72
C PHE A 222 -28.81 -2.99 -4.05
N HIS A 223 -27.73 -3.47 -3.44
CA HIS A 223 -27.19 -4.81 -3.59
C HIS A 223 -27.19 -5.52 -2.24
N PRO A 224 -28.07 -6.49 -2.00
CA PRO A 224 -28.18 -7.17 -0.71
C PRO A 224 -26.99 -8.12 -0.49
N ALA A 225 -26.51 -8.24 0.75
CA ALA A 225 -25.47 -9.18 1.15
C ALA A 225 -25.56 -9.52 2.64
N SER A 226 -25.11 -10.72 3.02
CA SER A 226 -25.00 -11.14 4.42
C SER A 226 -23.74 -10.59 5.10
N LEU A 227 -22.72 -10.25 4.31
CA LEU A 227 -21.45 -9.69 4.74
C LEU A 227 -20.94 -8.67 3.73
N VAL A 228 -20.49 -7.52 4.23
CA VAL A 228 -19.77 -6.51 3.44
C VAL A 228 -18.32 -6.44 3.93
N ILE A 229 -17.36 -6.65 3.04
CA ILE A 229 -15.92 -6.51 3.30
C ILE A 229 -15.45 -5.23 2.61
N VAL A 230 -14.95 -4.27 3.37
CA VAL A 230 -14.44 -3.00 2.83
C VAL A 230 -12.92 -3.10 2.69
N ALA A 231 -12.45 -3.24 1.45
CA ALA A 231 -11.04 -3.29 1.06
C ALA A 231 -10.68 -2.11 0.15
N ALA A 232 -11.22 -0.93 0.45
CA ALA A 232 -11.17 0.27 -0.39
C ALA A 232 -9.94 1.17 -0.14
N GLY A 233 -8.89 0.65 0.49
CA GLY A 233 -7.62 1.37 0.71
C GLY A 233 -7.81 2.76 1.31
N ALA A 234 -7.18 3.77 0.69
CA ALA A 234 -7.15 5.16 1.14
C ALA A 234 -8.52 5.84 1.25
N VAL A 235 -9.58 5.28 0.65
CA VAL A 235 -10.95 5.83 0.73
C VAL A 235 -11.86 5.05 1.68
N ALA A 236 -11.36 4.00 2.35
CA ALA A 236 -12.17 3.16 3.23
C ALA A 236 -12.86 3.97 4.36
N SER A 237 -12.22 5.04 4.85
CA SER A 237 -12.77 5.93 5.88
C SER A 237 -14.01 6.72 5.43
N ARG A 238 -14.27 6.84 4.11
CA ARG A 238 -15.53 7.42 3.60
C ARG A 238 -16.72 6.49 3.81
N LEU A 239 -16.49 5.17 3.75
CA LEU A 239 -17.55 4.16 3.78
C LEU A 239 -17.80 3.62 5.19
N VAL A 240 -16.77 3.55 6.02
CA VAL A 240 -16.85 2.95 7.35
C VAL A 240 -16.77 4.04 8.41
N ALA A 241 -17.91 4.29 9.06
CA ALA A 241 -18.00 5.23 10.17
C ALA A 241 -16.97 4.90 11.27
N GLY A 242 -16.24 5.91 11.73
CA GLY A 242 -15.22 5.79 12.75
C GLY A 242 -13.85 5.30 12.27
N ALA A 243 -13.73 4.72 11.07
CA ALA A 243 -12.43 4.28 10.55
C ALA A 243 -11.46 5.45 10.32
N GLY A 244 -11.98 6.63 9.99
CA GLY A 244 -11.18 7.86 9.84
C GLY A 244 -10.48 8.35 11.11
N GLN A 245 -10.72 7.72 12.26
CA GLN A 245 -10.00 7.99 13.51
C GLN A 245 -8.60 7.35 13.56
N PHE A 246 -8.35 6.38 12.68
CA PHE A 246 -7.07 5.67 12.64
C PHE A 246 -6.60 5.27 11.23
N VAL A 247 -7.43 5.44 10.20
CA VAL A 247 -7.08 5.26 8.79
C VAL A 247 -7.05 6.61 8.09
N HIS A 248 -5.87 7.05 7.67
CA HIS A 248 -5.67 8.30 6.95
C HIS A 248 -5.12 8.04 5.56
N ALA A 249 -5.64 8.73 4.55
CA ALA A 249 -5.01 8.69 3.24
C ALA A 249 -3.65 9.36 3.29
N LYS A 250 -2.63 8.69 2.77
CA LYS A 250 -1.28 9.25 2.63
C LYS A 250 -0.72 8.91 1.26
N SER A 251 0.16 9.76 0.72
CA SER A 251 0.72 9.52 -0.61
C SER A 251 2.22 9.75 -0.73
N TRP A 252 2.81 9.06 -1.70
CA TRP A 252 4.19 9.23 -2.12
C TRP A 252 4.25 9.47 -3.63
N SER A 253 5.26 10.22 -4.04
CA SER A 253 5.54 10.45 -5.44
C SER A 253 6.10 9.21 -6.15
N VAL A 254 5.76 9.10 -7.42
CA VAL A 254 6.29 8.11 -8.36
C VAL A 254 6.64 8.85 -9.65
N ALA A 255 7.80 8.53 -10.22
CA ALA A 255 8.23 9.03 -11.51
C ALA A 255 8.92 7.91 -12.30
N HIS A 256 9.02 8.08 -13.61
CA HIS A 256 9.69 7.12 -14.48
C HIS A 256 10.66 7.82 -15.43
N ILE A 257 11.66 7.08 -15.91
CA ILE A 257 12.47 7.45 -17.07
C ILE A 257 12.20 6.42 -18.16
N GLN A 258 11.91 6.89 -19.38
CA GLN A 258 11.87 6.02 -20.55
C GLN A 258 13.30 5.74 -21.02
N LEU A 259 13.68 4.47 -21.00
CA LEU A 259 14.95 3.99 -21.52
C LEU A 259 14.80 3.42 -22.93
N THR A 260 15.92 3.36 -23.63
CA THR A 260 16.08 2.51 -24.82
C THR A 260 16.15 1.03 -24.44
N PRO A 261 15.96 0.11 -25.40
CA PRO A 261 16.17 -1.32 -25.16
C PRO A 261 17.60 -1.65 -24.69
N GLU A 262 18.61 -0.98 -25.24
CA GLU A 262 20.03 -1.20 -24.89
C GLU A 262 20.32 -0.73 -23.47
N GLU A 263 19.88 0.49 -23.10
CA GLU A 263 19.97 1.01 -21.72
C GLU A 263 19.26 0.08 -20.74
N SER A 264 18.07 -0.40 -21.10
CA SER A 264 17.32 -1.36 -20.28
C SER A 264 18.05 -2.67 -20.09
N SER A 265 18.68 -3.18 -21.15
CA SER A 265 19.48 -4.40 -21.10
C SER A 265 20.70 -4.23 -20.20
N SER A 266 21.37 -3.07 -20.25
CA SER A 266 22.53 -2.79 -19.40
C SER A 266 22.20 -2.74 -17.90
N LEU A 267 20.99 -2.33 -17.54
CA LEU A 267 20.53 -2.25 -16.14
C LEU A 267 19.76 -3.47 -15.67
N ARG A 268 19.58 -4.49 -16.51
CA ARG A 268 18.86 -5.72 -16.12
C ARG A 268 19.59 -6.45 -14.99
N GLY A 269 18.82 -6.93 -14.02
CA GLY A 269 19.30 -7.73 -12.90
C GLY A 269 19.99 -6.93 -11.78
N ILE A 270 19.97 -5.60 -11.83
CA ILE A 270 20.38 -4.81 -10.64
C ILE A 270 19.44 -5.11 -9.47
N PRO A 271 19.94 -5.08 -8.22
CA PRO A 271 19.06 -5.12 -7.06
C PRO A 271 18.14 -3.91 -7.05
N VAL A 272 17.09 -3.97 -6.24
CA VAL A 272 16.36 -2.75 -5.89
C VAL A 272 17.33 -1.84 -5.14
N VAL A 273 17.60 -0.65 -5.71
CA VAL A 273 18.52 0.33 -5.13
C VAL A 273 17.73 1.27 -4.24
N TYR A 274 18.09 1.37 -2.97
CA TYR A 274 17.36 2.16 -1.99
C TYR A 274 18.32 2.98 -1.13
N ALA A 275 18.30 4.30 -1.31
CA ALA A 275 18.96 5.26 -0.44
C ALA A 275 17.94 5.98 0.45
N ARG A 276 18.01 5.74 1.75
CA ARG A 276 16.99 6.17 2.73
C ARG A 276 16.78 7.67 2.85
N ASP A 277 17.78 8.44 2.48
CA ASP A 277 17.78 9.90 2.49
C ASP A 277 17.44 10.52 1.12
N LEU A 278 17.39 9.72 0.04
CA LEU A 278 17.13 10.21 -1.32
C LEU A 278 15.89 9.57 -1.95
N GLY A 279 15.90 8.26 -2.17
CA GLY A 279 14.90 7.58 -2.98
C GLY A 279 15.28 6.14 -3.29
N PHE A 280 14.48 5.49 -4.11
CA PHE A 280 14.74 4.15 -4.60
C PHE A 280 14.30 3.98 -6.05
N PHE A 281 14.90 3.00 -6.72
CA PHE A 281 14.51 2.54 -8.05
C PHE A 281 14.72 1.02 -8.18
N PHE A 282 14.13 0.47 -9.24
CA PHE A 282 14.17 -0.95 -9.57
C PHE A 282 15.03 -1.15 -10.82
N GLU A 283 15.27 -2.39 -11.23
CA GLU A 283 15.65 -2.60 -12.64
C GLU A 283 14.53 -2.12 -13.59
N PRO A 284 14.85 -1.75 -14.84
CA PRO A 284 13.84 -1.33 -15.81
C PRO A 284 12.85 -2.45 -16.13
N ASP A 285 11.58 -2.09 -16.31
CA ASP A 285 10.59 -3.05 -16.77
C ASP A 285 10.96 -3.57 -18.17
N PRO A 286 11.00 -4.89 -18.39
CA PRO A 286 11.54 -5.47 -19.61
C PRO A 286 10.67 -5.27 -20.86
N VAL A 287 9.41 -4.85 -20.70
CA VAL A 287 8.44 -4.66 -21.79
C VAL A 287 8.30 -3.19 -22.16
N THR A 288 8.15 -2.33 -21.16
CA THR A 288 7.93 -0.89 -21.32
C THR A 288 9.23 -0.09 -21.35
N HIS A 289 10.34 -0.68 -20.89
CA HIS A 289 11.63 0.01 -20.72
C HIS A 289 11.55 1.22 -19.79
N LEU A 290 10.58 1.22 -18.87
CA LEU A 290 10.43 2.26 -17.87
C LEU A 290 11.28 1.91 -16.64
N LEU A 291 12.18 2.82 -16.27
CA LEU A 291 12.86 2.81 -14.99
C LEU A 291 12.05 3.62 -13.99
N LYS A 292 11.43 2.96 -13.01
CA LYS A 292 10.63 3.62 -11.98
C LYS A 292 11.51 4.12 -10.83
N LEU A 293 11.23 5.34 -10.37
CA LEU A 293 11.85 5.97 -9.22
C LEU A 293 10.82 6.51 -8.23
N CYS A 294 11.15 6.44 -6.95
CA CYS A 294 10.34 6.99 -5.86
C CYS A 294 11.26 7.72 -4.86
N PRO A 295 10.96 8.98 -4.51
CA PRO A 295 11.75 9.72 -3.52
C PRO A 295 11.43 9.25 -2.11
N MET A 296 12.40 9.41 -1.21
CA MET A 296 12.21 9.22 0.22
C MET A 296 11.66 10.49 0.87
N GLY A 297 10.84 10.31 1.90
CA GLY A 297 10.21 11.40 2.64
C GLY A 297 9.21 10.88 3.65
N ALA A 298 8.43 11.79 4.23
CA ALA A 298 7.36 11.45 5.15
C ALA A 298 5.97 11.36 4.48
N GLY A 299 5.87 11.70 3.19
CA GLY A 299 4.65 11.61 2.39
C GLY A 299 3.73 12.83 2.50
N PHE A 300 2.64 12.81 1.73
CA PHE A 300 1.66 13.88 1.67
C PHE A 300 0.29 13.42 2.17
N VAL A 301 -0.41 14.30 2.87
CA VAL A 301 -1.82 14.14 3.29
C VAL A 301 -2.68 15.13 2.52
N ASN A 302 -3.99 14.92 2.50
CA ASN A 302 -4.94 15.86 1.90
C ASN A 302 -6.15 15.97 2.81
N THR A 303 -5.99 16.81 3.83
CA THR A 303 -6.94 16.96 4.92
C THR A 303 -8.17 17.76 4.48
N ASP A 304 -9.33 17.15 4.59
CA ASP A 304 -10.60 17.84 4.38
C ASP A 304 -10.89 18.77 5.57
N GLY A 305 -11.02 20.07 5.30
CA GLY A 305 -11.17 21.08 6.36
C GLY A 305 -12.48 20.99 7.17
N ALA A 306 -13.51 20.32 6.66
CA ALA A 306 -14.79 20.17 7.36
C ALA A 306 -14.81 18.93 8.26
N THR A 307 -14.18 17.84 7.83
CA THR A 307 -14.22 16.53 8.49
C THR A 307 -12.94 16.20 9.24
N GLY A 308 -11.83 16.88 8.94
CA GLY A 308 -10.49 16.57 9.45
C GLY A 308 -9.90 15.27 8.89
N LEU A 309 -10.57 14.64 7.92
CA LEU A 309 -10.13 13.38 7.33
C LEU A 309 -9.15 13.64 6.20
N SER A 310 -8.01 12.94 6.20
CA SER A 310 -7.15 12.88 5.03
C SER A 310 -7.72 11.87 4.03
N LEU A 311 -8.00 12.33 2.81
CA LEU A 311 -8.57 11.53 1.71
C LEU A 311 -7.83 11.85 0.41
N PRO A 312 -7.70 10.91 -0.55
CA PRO A 312 -7.19 11.26 -1.87
C PRO A 312 -8.03 12.36 -2.53
N PRO A 313 -7.44 13.17 -3.42
CA PRO A 313 -8.17 14.14 -4.22
C PRO A 313 -9.37 13.48 -4.93
N ALA A 314 -10.46 14.24 -5.06
CA ALA A 314 -11.70 13.71 -5.63
C ALA A 314 -11.52 13.23 -7.08
N GLN A 315 -10.68 13.92 -7.85
CA GLN A 315 -10.35 13.53 -9.21
C GLN A 315 -8.96 12.87 -9.26
N HIS A 316 -8.89 11.70 -9.88
CA HIS A 316 -7.61 11.00 -10.10
C HIS A 316 -6.57 11.88 -10.82
N ALA A 317 -7.04 12.71 -11.78
CA ALA A 317 -6.19 13.59 -12.56
C ALA A 317 -5.37 14.56 -11.69
N ASP A 318 -5.89 14.98 -10.54
CA ASP A 318 -5.19 15.87 -9.60
C ASP A 318 -3.93 15.23 -8.99
N SER A 319 -3.86 13.90 -8.98
CA SER A 319 -2.70 13.14 -8.48
C SER A 319 -1.73 12.75 -9.60
N THR A 320 -1.86 13.28 -10.81
CA THR A 320 -1.04 12.87 -11.96
C THR A 320 -0.44 14.06 -12.72
N GLY A 321 0.62 13.81 -13.47
CA GLY A 321 1.24 14.79 -14.37
C GLY A 321 2.25 15.73 -13.70
N PHE A 322 2.40 15.69 -12.38
CA PHE A 322 3.33 16.53 -11.64
C PHE A 322 4.16 15.73 -10.62
N LEU A 323 5.30 16.31 -10.24
CA LEU A 323 6.19 15.82 -9.19
C LEU A 323 6.52 17.04 -8.31
N PRO A 324 6.41 16.96 -6.97
CA PRO A 324 6.85 18.05 -6.10
C PRO A 324 8.33 18.37 -6.30
N ALA A 325 8.71 19.65 -6.21
CA ALA A 325 10.06 20.11 -6.54
C ALA A 325 11.15 19.43 -5.67
N ASP A 326 10.91 19.28 -4.38
CA ASP A 326 11.86 18.63 -3.46
C ASP A 326 12.02 17.14 -3.77
N ASP A 327 10.94 16.48 -4.16
CA ASP A 327 10.92 15.09 -4.58
C ASP A 327 11.68 14.91 -5.90
N GLU A 328 11.49 15.83 -6.85
CA GLU A 328 12.27 15.87 -8.09
C GLU A 328 13.77 16.06 -7.81
N ALA A 329 14.13 16.99 -6.93
CA ALA A 329 15.52 17.24 -6.56
C ALA A 329 16.20 16.00 -5.95
N LYS A 330 15.50 15.29 -5.05
CA LYS A 330 16.00 14.03 -4.47
C LYS A 330 16.22 12.94 -5.52
N LEU A 331 15.29 12.76 -6.46
CA LEU A 331 15.44 11.77 -7.53
C LEU A 331 16.59 12.11 -8.49
N ARG A 332 16.75 13.39 -8.84
CA ARG A 332 17.89 13.85 -9.65
C ARG A 332 19.20 13.62 -8.93
N GLU A 333 19.26 13.87 -7.63
CA GLU A 333 20.44 13.60 -6.82
C GLU A 333 20.76 12.11 -6.74
N LEU A 334 19.75 11.27 -6.52
CA LEU A 334 19.89 9.82 -6.53
C LEU A 334 20.50 9.33 -7.85
N LEU A 335 19.98 9.78 -8.99
CA LEU A 335 20.52 9.45 -10.30
C LEU A 335 21.93 9.99 -10.50
N ARG A 336 22.21 11.24 -10.12
CA ARG A 336 23.55 11.83 -10.21
C ARG A 336 24.58 11.04 -9.40
N GLN A 337 24.18 10.45 -8.28
CA GLN A 337 25.07 9.67 -7.42
C GLN A 337 25.21 8.21 -7.86
N THR A 338 24.25 7.65 -8.60
CA THR A 338 24.19 6.21 -8.96
C THR A 338 24.37 5.94 -10.45
N ILE A 339 23.61 6.61 -11.32
CA ILE A 339 23.60 6.44 -12.79
C ILE A 339 23.62 7.83 -13.45
N PRO A 340 24.77 8.54 -13.47
CA PRO A 340 24.83 9.95 -13.87
C PRO A 340 24.32 10.24 -15.28
N ALA A 341 24.46 9.28 -16.20
CA ALA A 341 23.97 9.38 -17.57
C ALA A 341 22.44 9.61 -17.67
N LEU A 342 21.68 9.24 -16.63
CA LEU A 342 20.24 9.40 -16.58
C LEU A 342 19.78 10.63 -15.79
N ALA A 343 20.67 11.32 -15.06
CA ALA A 343 20.28 12.40 -14.12
C ALA A 343 19.60 13.61 -14.80
N GLY A 344 19.93 13.87 -16.07
CA GLY A 344 19.34 14.93 -16.88
C GLY A 344 18.09 14.51 -17.67
N ARG A 345 17.71 13.22 -17.66
CA ARG A 345 16.59 12.72 -18.46
C ARG A 345 15.24 13.25 -17.95
N PRO A 346 14.25 13.44 -18.82
CA PRO A 346 12.93 13.88 -18.41
C PRO A 346 12.22 12.78 -17.62
N PHE A 347 11.58 13.16 -16.51
CA PHE A 347 10.66 12.29 -15.79
C PHE A 347 9.29 12.24 -16.50
N VAL A 348 8.85 11.02 -16.80
CA VAL A 348 7.56 10.71 -17.41
C VAL A 348 6.66 9.98 -16.41
N GLN A 349 5.36 9.88 -16.70
CA GLN A 349 4.37 9.18 -15.88
C GLN A 349 4.48 9.53 -14.38
N LYS A 350 4.49 10.83 -14.09
CA LYS A 350 4.59 11.37 -12.73
C LYS A 350 3.24 11.28 -12.04
N SER A 351 3.21 10.81 -10.79
CA SER A 351 1.97 10.69 -10.02
C SER A 351 2.22 10.65 -8.51
N LEU A 352 1.18 10.96 -7.73
CA LEU A 352 1.07 10.63 -6.32
C LEU A 352 0.27 9.33 -6.15
N CYS A 353 0.88 8.35 -5.49
CA CYS A 353 0.26 7.08 -5.15
C CYS A 353 -0.33 7.16 -3.73
N TRP A 354 -1.66 7.04 -3.60
CA TRP A 354 -2.37 7.14 -2.33
C TRP A 354 -2.63 5.77 -1.69
N PHE A 355 -2.41 5.66 -0.39
CA PHE A 355 -2.64 4.47 0.42
C PHE A 355 -3.25 4.79 1.78
N ALA A 356 -3.67 3.77 2.53
CA ALA A 356 -4.28 3.92 3.86
C ALA A 356 -3.24 3.72 4.96
N ASP A 357 -3.01 4.74 5.77
CA ASP A 357 -2.00 4.78 6.82
C ASP A 357 -2.63 4.70 8.21
N THR A 358 -1.97 3.96 9.11
CA THR A 358 -2.30 3.88 10.55
C THR A 358 -1.11 4.39 11.39
N ALA A 359 -1.36 4.89 12.60
CA ALA A 359 -0.33 5.52 13.43
C ALA A 359 0.78 4.55 13.83
N ASP A 360 0.41 3.30 14.11
CA ASP A 360 1.32 2.20 14.43
C ASP A 360 1.83 1.47 13.19
N SER A 361 1.35 1.87 12.00
CA SER A 361 1.59 1.20 10.71
C SER A 361 1.18 -0.28 10.68
N ASP A 362 0.37 -0.74 11.64
CA ASP A 362 -0.23 -2.07 11.59
C ASP A 362 -1.47 -2.07 10.69
N PHE A 363 -1.72 -3.19 10.01
CA PHE A 363 -2.95 -3.38 9.24
C PHE A 363 -4.20 -3.38 10.13
N VAL A 364 -5.37 -3.24 9.51
CA VAL A 364 -6.67 -3.46 10.16
C VAL A 364 -7.41 -4.53 9.39
N VAL A 365 -7.76 -5.62 10.06
CA VAL A 365 -8.51 -6.77 9.54
C VAL A 365 -9.50 -7.18 10.61
N ASP A 366 -10.62 -6.48 10.75
CA ASP A 366 -11.55 -6.78 11.84
C ASP A 366 -12.99 -6.44 11.48
N TYR A 367 -13.91 -7.01 12.26
CA TYR A 367 -15.30 -6.58 12.21
C TYR A 367 -15.42 -5.14 12.69
N VAL A 368 -16.25 -4.35 12.00
CA VAL A 368 -16.59 -3.00 12.43
C VAL A 368 -17.44 -3.10 13.71
N PRO A 369 -17.04 -2.45 14.83
CA PRO A 369 -17.81 -2.48 16.06
C PRO A 369 -19.24 -2.00 15.86
N GLY A 370 -20.20 -2.64 16.53
CA GLY A 370 -21.62 -2.30 16.41
C GLY A 370 -22.29 -2.74 15.10
N SER A 371 -21.58 -3.43 14.19
CA SER A 371 -22.14 -3.93 12.93
C SER A 371 -22.83 -5.30 13.03
N SER A 372 -22.94 -5.89 14.23
CA SER A 372 -23.43 -7.27 14.41
C SER A 372 -22.68 -8.28 13.51
N SER A 373 -21.35 -8.08 13.41
CA SER A 373 -20.42 -8.90 12.61
C SER A 373 -20.81 -9.05 11.13
N SER A 374 -21.46 -8.03 10.55
CA SER A 374 -21.83 -8.03 9.13
C SER A 374 -20.98 -7.09 8.27
N VAL A 375 -20.04 -6.35 8.86
CA VAL A 375 -19.08 -5.52 8.13
C VAL A 375 -17.67 -5.83 8.62
N VAL A 376 -16.76 -6.11 7.68
CA VAL A 376 -15.32 -6.27 7.94
C VAL A 376 -14.58 -5.11 7.28
N LEU A 377 -13.67 -4.47 8.00
CA LEU A 377 -12.72 -3.51 7.46
C LEU A 377 -11.39 -4.20 7.19
N LEU A 378 -10.88 -4.04 5.97
CA LEU A 378 -9.56 -4.47 5.54
C LEU A 378 -8.79 -3.25 4.99
N SER A 379 -7.97 -2.61 5.83
CA SER A 379 -7.29 -1.34 5.50
C SER A 379 -5.98 -1.17 6.27
N GLY A 380 -5.43 0.05 6.28
CA GLY A 380 -4.19 0.37 7.01
C GLY A 380 -2.94 -0.24 6.40
N ASP A 381 -2.89 -0.39 5.07
CA ASP A 381 -1.75 -1.00 4.36
C ASP A 381 -0.41 -0.27 4.59
N SER A 382 -0.47 0.97 5.09
CA SER A 382 0.62 1.79 5.66
C SER A 382 1.84 1.92 4.76
N GLY A 383 1.63 1.83 3.44
CA GLY A 383 2.68 1.95 2.44
C GLY A 383 3.58 0.71 2.36
N HIS A 384 3.22 -0.38 3.04
CA HIS A 384 4.00 -1.62 3.02
C HIS A 384 3.15 -2.89 2.78
N GLY A 385 1.85 -2.77 2.53
CA GLY A 385 0.93 -3.92 2.46
C GLY A 385 1.01 -4.76 1.18
N PHE A 386 1.50 -4.23 0.05
CA PHE A 386 1.46 -4.97 -1.22
C PHE A 386 2.25 -6.29 -1.19
N LYS A 387 3.37 -6.34 -0.47
CA LYS A 387 4.16 -7.58 -0.31
C LYS A 387 3.35 -8.71 0.30
N MET A 388 2.27 -8.40 1.03
CA MET A 388 1.37 -9.37 1.66
C MET A 388 0.27 -9.85 0.71
N PHE A 389 0.23 -9.36 -0.54
CA PHE A 389 -0.82 -9.65 -1.51
C PHE A 389 -1.15 -11.15 -1.66
N PRO A 390 -0.18 -12.09 -1.67
CA PRO A 390 -0.50 -13.51 -1.75
C PRO A 390 -1.18 -14.10 -0.52
N ILE A 391 -1.10 -13.45 0.64
CA ILE A 391 -1.55 -14.03 1.93
C ILE A 391 -2.65 -13.22 2.62
N VAL A 392 -2.84 -11.94 2.29
CA VAL A 392 -3.78 -11.04 2.99
C VAL A 392 -5.22 -11.55 2.96
N GLY A 393 -5.65 -12.19 1.86
CA GLY A 393 -6.97 -12.81 1.78
C GLY A 393 -7.17 -13.95 2.78
N ARG A 394 -6.10 -14.66 3.18
CA ARG A 394 -6.16 -15.73 4.18
C ARG A 394 -6.57 -15.18 5.55
N TRP A 395 -6.10 -14.00 5.92
CA TRP A 395 -6.44 -13.37 7.21
C TRP A 395 -7.94 -13.11 7.34
N VAL A 396 -8.61 -12.79 6.22
CA VAL A 396 -10.08 -12.67 6.21
C VAL A 396 -10.73 -14.03 6.42
N THR A 397 -10.27 -15.08 5.74
CA THR A 397 -10.83 -16.42 5.93
C THR A 397 -10.64 -16.94 7.36
N GLU A 398 -9.50 -16.63 8.00
CA GLU A 398 -9.22 -16.92 9.40
C GLU A 398 -10.16 -16.14 10.34
N LEU A 399 -10.38 -14.85 10.07
CA LEU A 399 -11.33 -14.02 10.82
C LEU A 399 -12.76 -14.57 10.74
N LEU A 400 -13.22 -14.97 9.56
CA LEU A 400 -14.57 -15.52 9.37
C LEU A 400 -14.75 -16.90 10.01
N ALA A 401 -13.68 -17.68 10.13
CA ALA A 401 -13.68 -18.99 10.79
C ALA A 401 -13.55 -18.90 12.31
N SER A 402 -13.02 -17.79 12.83
CA SER A 402 -12.78 -17.60 14.27
C SER A 402 -14.09 -17.31 15.03
N PRO A 403 -14.46 -18.12 16.03
CA PRO A 403 -15.60 -17.81 16.90
C PRO A 403 -15.32 -16.61 17.83
N SER A 404 -14.05 -16.29 18.04
CA SER A 404 -13.59 -15.23 18.96
C SER A 404 -13.29 -13.91 18.24
N GLY A 405 -13.59 -13.79 16.94
CA GLY A 405 -13.25 -12.63 16.14
C GLY A 405 -11.74 -12.52 15.85
N GLN A 406 -11.22 -11.30 15.70
CA GLN A 406 -9.81 -11.07 15.36
C GLN A 406 -8.86 -11.46 16.50
N THR A 407 -8.06 -12.49 16.26
CA THR A 407 -7.13 -13.09 17.23
C THR A 407 -5.80 -12.35 17.28
N ASN A 408 -5.36 -11.76 16.16
CA ASN A 408 -4.19 -10.90 16.12
C ASN A 408 -4.53 -9.52 16.66
N SER A 409 -4.04 -9.20 17.86
CA SER A 409 -4.31 -7.92 18.53
C SER A 409 -3.85 -6.70 17.74
N ARG A 410 -2.81 -6.82 16.89
CA ARG A 410 -2.29 -5.74 16.04
C ARG A 410 -3.28 -5.31 14.95
N TRP A 411 -4.09 -6.26 14.49
CA TRP A 411 -5.01 -6.08 13.36
C TRP A 411 -6.45 -5.78 13.77
N ARG A 412 -6.71 -5.66 15.07
CA ARG A 412 -8.03 -5.32 15.58
C ARG A 412 -8.45 -3.92 15.18
N TRP A 413 -9.76 -3.67 15.25
CA TRP A 413 -10.28 -2.30 15.22
C TRP A 413 -9.58 -1.45 16.28
N LYS A 414 -9.02 -0.31 15.85
CA LYS A 414 -8.19 0.53 16.72
C LYS A 414 -9.08 1.52 17.48
N ALA A 415 -8.83 1.67 18.79
CA ALA A 415 -9.39 2.78 19.57
C ALA A 415 -8.71 4.09 19.17
N GLN A 416 -9.32 5.25 19.46
CA GLN A 416 -8.66 6.54 19.23
C GLN A 416 -7.30 6.56 19.95
N PRO A 417 -6.22 6.94 19.27
CA PRO A 417 -5.02 7.34 19.98
C PRO A 417 -5.33 8.58 20.84
N PRO A 418 -4.68 8.76 21.99
CA PRO A 418 -4.81 9.98 22.79
C PRO A 418 -4.55 11.22 21.92
N LYS A 419 -5.32 12.29 22.13
CA LYS A 419 -5.10 13.62 21.52
C LYS A 419 -3.83 14.28 22.08
N THR A 420 -2.68 13.67 21.91
CA THR A 420 -1.38 14.33 22.07
C THR A 420 -0.87 14.60 20.66
N GLU A 421 -0.38 15.81 20.42
CA GLU A 421 0.04 16.42 19.13
C GLU A 421 1.13 15.67 18.33
N ALA A 422 1.36 14.37 18.56
CA ALA A 422 2.32 13.57 17.83
C ALA A 422 1.78 13.20 16.43
N ASP A 423 2.03 14.13 15.51
CA ASP A 423 1.95 14.04 14.04
C ASP A 423 1.90 12.63 13.45
N TRP A 424 0.86 12.38 12.66
CA TRP A 424 0.64 11.22 11.78
C TRP A 424 1.70 11.10 10.67
N GLY A 425 2.96 10.90 11.07
CA GLY A 425 4.12 10.81 10.20
C GLY A 425 5.47 10.89 10.93
N SER A 426 5.57 11.62 12.04
CA SER A 426 6.83 11.75 12.80
C SER A 426 7.08 10.58 13.75
N ALA A 427 6.01 9.94 14.23
CA ALA A 427 6.05 8.79 15.14
C ALA A 427 6.48 7.47 14.47
N VAL A 428 6.39 7.36 13.14
CA VAL A 428 6.81 6.16 12.40
C VAL A 428 8.34 6.16 12.26
N SER A 429 9.01 5.20 12.93
CA SER A 429 10.48 5.22 13.11
C SER A 429 11.29 5.19 11.81
N TRP A 430 10.72 4.64 10.73
CA TRP A 430 11.39 4.51 9.43
C TRP A 430 11.07 5.59 8.41
N ARG A 431 10.22 6.58 8.75
CA ARG A 431 9.95 7.73 7.88
C ARG A 431 10.85 8.91 8.27
N VAL A 432 11.45 9.52 7.25
CA VAL A 432 12.39 10.63 7.36
C VAL A 432 11.74 11.90 6.81
N GLY A 433 11.86 13.00 7.53
CA GLY A 433 11.25 14.30 7.19
C GLY A 433 9.87 14.54 7.80
N THR A 434 9.19 15.58 7.30
CA THR A 434 7.91 16.07 7.81
C THR A 434 6.81 15.84 6.78
N THR A 435 5.61 15.47 7.25
CA THR A 435 4.44 15.29 6.37
C THR A 435 3.96 16.65 5.87
N THR A 436 3.54 16.76 4.62
CA THR A 436 3.09 18.02 4.01
C THR A 436 1.68 17.89 3.45
N GLU A 437 0.91 18.98 3.44
CA GLU A 437 -0.42 19.01 2.84
C GLU A 437 -0.35 19.07 1.31
N PHE A 438 -1.24 18.33 0.66
CA PHE A 438 -1.35 18.23 -0.80
C PHE A 438 -1.58 19.60 -1.46
N ALA A 439 -2.34 20.48 -0.78
CA ALA A 439 -2.59 21.84 -1.25
C ALA A 439 -1.31 22.69 -1.36
N ASP A 440 -0.29 22.42 -0.54
CA ASP A 440 0.95 23.21 -0.52
C ASP A 440 1.87 22.82 -1.68
N ILE A 441 1.99 21.53 -1.95
CA ILE A 441 2.78 21.03 -3.08
C ILE A 441 2.15 21.33 -4.45
N ARG A 442 0.82 21.54 -4.51
CA ARG A 442 0.12 21.98 -5.72
C ARG A 442 0.36 23.47 -6.01
N ARG A 443 0.35 24.31 -4.96
CA ARG A 443 0.60 25.76 -5.07
C ARG A 443 2.04 26.09 -5.48
N ALA A 444 3.00 25.24 -5.12
CA ALA A 444 4.40 25.37 -5.51
C ALA A 444 4.68 25.01 -6.99
N GLY A 445 3.69 24.52 -7.74
CA GLY A 445 3.82 24.22 -9.17
C GLY A 445 3.82 25.49 -10.05
N PRO A 446 4.24 25.39 -11.33
CA PRO A 446 4.42 26.54 -12.23
C PRO A 446 3.15 27.39 -12.49
N ALA A 447 1.96 26.91 -12.09
CA ALA A 447 0.71 27.66 -12.17
C ALA A 447 0.51 28.67 -11.01
N GLY A 448 1.37 28.69 -9.98
CA GLY A 448 1.23 29.57 -8.81
C GLY A 448 1.76 31.00 -8.99
N ARG A 449 2.24 31.39 -10.18
CA ARG A 449 2.54 32.79 -10.52
C ARG A 449 1.31 33.45 -11.16
N GLU A 450 0.24 33.58 -10.40
CA GLU A 450 -0.79 34.57 -10.75
C GLU A 450 -0.39 35.95 -10.23
N SER A 451 -0.43 36.88 -11.18
CA SER A 451 -0.23 38.33 -11.12
C SER A 451 -0.62 38.99 -9.81
N LYS A 452 0.38 39.58 -9.13
CA LYS A 452 0.15 40.85 -8.43
C LYS A 452 0.30 41.97 -9.46
N LEU A 453 -0.84 42.43 -9.97
CA LEU A 453 -1.02 43.81 -10.39
C LEU A 453 -1.90 44.49 -9.35
#